data_AF-A0A6L9SFN5-F1
#
_entry.id   AF-A0A6L9SFN5-F1
#
_cell.length_a   1.000
_cell.length_b   1.000
_cell.length_c   1.000
_cell.angle_alpha   90.00
_cell.angle_beta   90.00
_cell.angle_gamma   90.00
#
_symmetry.space_group_name_H-M   'P 1'
#
loop_
_entity.id
_entity.type
_entity.pdbx_description
1 polymer ?
#
loop_
_entity_poly.entity_id
_entity_poly.type
_entity_poly.pdbx_seq_one_letter_code
_entity_poly.pdbx_strand_id
1 'polypeptide(L)'
;MTGHLTWTELKLLVREPLVLILSLMFPILLMVLLVTAFRDHTGSVFADLDGDVFYVTAYLGAAVAVMGFMGTPTHLAGYRESGVLRRFRAAGVGAPALVVSQTAVLAVLAVVGAAAMIVLAYAGFNLAAPASIGGVVAAFAAGVLAFAGIGTFLGSVMPSARAAQGLGLLLFLGTFLLVGGGPPPGVLPGVVNDIAAWTPIGLLIDAIRAPWADGALDGPAMAVLVAIATVGFALATRRLRRT
;
A
#
# COMPACT_ATOMS: atom_id res chain seq x y z
N MET A 1 -15.00 20.96 5.98
CA MET A 1 -14.21 21.14 4.73
C MET A 1 -13.54 19.85 4.28
N THR A 2 -12.73 19.19 5.11
CA THR A 2 -12.02 17.93 4.76
C THR A 2 -12.96 16.83 4.25
N GLY A 3 -14.07 16.55 4.93
CA GLY A 3 -15.02 15.52 4.47
C GLY A 3 -15.62 15.79 3.09
N HIS A 4 -15.87 17.05 2.74
CA HIS A 4 -16.38 17.42 1.41
C HIS A 4 -15.30 17.25 0.33
N LEU A 5 -14.05 17.58 0.65
CA LEU A 5 -12.90 17.32 -0.23
C LEU A 5 -12.76 15.82 -0.47
N THR A 6 -12.72 15.01 0.59
CA THR A 6 -12.62 13.54 0.49
C THR A 6 -13.73 12.94 -0.35
N TRP A 7 -14.96 13.39 -0.16
CA TRP A 7 -16.08 12.92 -0.96
C TRP A 7 -15.94 13.28 -2.44
N THR A 8 -15.42 14.48 -2.74
CA THR A 8 -15.18 14.91 -4.12
C THR A 8 -14.07 14.09 -4.76
N GLU A 9 -12.97 13.85 -4.05
CA GLU A 9 -11.85 13.02 -4.52
C GLU A 9 -12.29 11.58 -4.81
N LEU A 10 -13.08 10.97 -3.91
CA LEU A 10 -13.64 9.63 -4.14
C LEU A 10 -14.52 9.59 -5.39
N LYS A 11 -15.36 10.61 -5.61
CA LYS A 11 -16.19 10.70 -6.82
C LYS A 11 -15.36 10.85 -8.10
N LEU A 12 -14.28 11.62 -8.05
CA LEU A 12 -13.36 11.79 -9.18
C LEU A 12 -12.67 10.47 -9.51
N LEU A 13 -12.15 9.79 -8.49
CA LEU A 13 -11.49 8.50 -8.64
C LEU A 13 -12.43 7.43 -9.25
N VAL A 14 -13.69 7.37 -8.81
CA VAL A 14 -14.68 6.44 -9.38
C VAL A 14 -14.96 6.70 -10.87
N ARG A 15 -14.65 7.91 -11.36
CA ARG A 15 -14.76 8.27 -12.78
C ARG A 15 -13.48 7.99 -13.57
N GLU A 16 -12.44 7.48 -12.93
CA GLU A 16 -11.19 7.04 -13.56
C GLU A 16 -11.08 5.50 -13.52
N PRO A 17 -11.89 4.78 -14.33
CA PRO A 17 -11.98 3.32 -14.24
C PRO A 17 -10.64 2.65 -14.51
N LEU A 18 -9.79 3.24 -15.35
CA LEU A 18 -8.47 2.67 -15.65
C LEU A 18 -7.56 2.65 -14.40
N VAL A 19 -7.61 3.68 -13.56
CA VAL A 19 -6.82 3.73 -12.32
C VAL A 19 -7.32 2.66 -11.34
N LEU A 20 -8.64 2.55 -11.19
CA LEU A 20 -9.26 1.51 -10.34
C LEU A 20 -8.92 0.11 -10.81
N ILE A 21 -9.09 -0.15 -12.11
CA ILE A 21 -8.80 -1.45 -12.72
C ILE A 21 -7.33 -1.78 -12.52
N LEU A 22 -6.39 -0.91 -12.91
CA LEU A 22 -4.98 -1.25 -12.82
C LEU A 22 -4.46 -1.38 -11.37
N SER A 23 -4.95 -0.54 -10.45
CA SER A 23 -4.50 -0.59 -9.04
C SER A 23 -5.04 -1.78 -8.25
N LEU A 24 -6.23 -2.30 -8.60
CA LEU A 24 -6.87 -3.41 -7.90
C LEU A 24 -6.74 -4.74 -8.65
N MET A 25 -6.96 -4.73 -9.96
CA MET A 25 -6.98 -5.95 -10.78
C MET A 25 -5.60 -6.59 -10.84
N PHE A 26 -4.51 -5.81 -10.92
CA PHE A 26 -3.17 -6.38 -10.97
C PHE A 26 -2.84 -7.19 -9.70
N PRO A 27 -2.94 -6.66 -8.47
CA PRO A 27 -2.72 -7.46 -7.27
C PRO A 27 -3.68 -8.65 -7.16
N ILE A 28 -4.96 -8.47 -7.50
CA ILE A 28 -5.96 -9.55 -7.40
C ILE A 28 -5.64 -10.70 -8.37
N LEU A 29 -5.35 -10.39 -9.63
CA LEU A 29 -5.04 -11.41 -10.65
C LEU A 29 -3.79 -12.20 -10.28
N LEU A 30 -2.74 -11.49 -9.85
CA LEU A 30 -1.49 -12.12 -9.46
C LEU A 30 -1.64 -12.94 -8.18
N MET A 31 -2.42 -12.46 -7.21
CA MET A 31 -2.79 -13.24 -6.02
C MET A 31 -3.49 -14.53 -6.42
N VAL A 32 -4.57 -14.46 -7.22
CA VAL A 32 -5.31 -15.64 -7.65
C VAL A 32 -4.41 -16.61 -8.40
N LEU A 33 -3.57 -16.11 -9.31
CA LEU A 33 -2.62 -16.92 -10.07
C LEU A 33 -1.65 -17.66 -9.14
N LEU A 34 -1.00 -16.95 -8.21
CA LEU A 34 0.04 -17.55 -7.36
C LEU A 34 -0.54 -18.43 -6.26
N VAL A 35 -1.68 -18.07 -5.67
CA VAL A 35 -2.39 -18.95 -4.75
C VAL A 35 -2.79 -20.24 -5.47
N THR A 36 -3.34 -20.15 -6.70
CA THR A 36 -3.67 -21.36 -7.49
C THR A 36 -2.45 -22.24 -7.75
N ALA A 37 -1.30 -21.62 -8.04
CA ALA A 37 -0.08 -22.35 -8.37
C ALA A 37 0.61 -22.98 -7.14
N PHE A 38 0.51 -22.35 -5.96
CA PHE A 38 1.38 -22.66 -4.83
C PHE A 38 0.66 -22.96 -3.51
N ARG A 39 -0.68 -22.93 -3.44
CA ARG A 39 -1.44 -23.16 -2.20
C ARG A 39 -1.08 -24.43 -1.42
N ASP A 40 -0.71 -25.50 -2.13
CA ASP A 40 -0.41 -26.80 -1.51
C ASP A 40 1.08 -26.92 -1.08
N HIS A 41 1.88 -25.85 -1.24
CA HIS A 41 3.26 -25.79 -0.78
C HIS A 41 3.34 -25.19 0.62
N THR A 42 4.20 -25.76 1.46
CA THR A 42 4.38 -25.38 2.86
C THR A 42 5.87 -25.39 3.24
N GLY A 43 6.19 -24.80 4.40
CA GLY A 43 7.50 -24.90 5.03
C GLY A 43 8.38 -23.66 4.86
N SER A 44 9.65 -23.77 5.27
CA SER A 44 10.58 -22.63 5.41
C SER A 44 10.82 -21.84 4.13
N VAL A 45 10.57 -22.45 2.96
CA VAL A 45 10.59 -21.76 1.66
C VAL A 45 9.62 -20.58 1.62
N PHE A 46 8.47 -20.72 2.27
CA PHE A 46 7.38 -19.74 2.34
C PHE A 46 7.32 -19.04 3.71
N ALA A 47 8.48 -18.85 4.36
CA ALA A 47 8.55 -18.26 5.71
C ALA A 47 7.68 -19.00 6.74
N ASP A 48 7.66 -20.34 6.64
CA ASP A 48 6.88 -21.24 7.50
C ASP A 48 5.36 -20.99 7.46
N LEU A 49 4.87 -20.39 6.37
CA LEU A 49 3.44 -20.25 6.06
C LEU A 49 3.01 -21.24 4.97
N ASP A 50 1.71 -21.50 4.92
CA ASP A 50 1.08 -22.13 3.77
C ASP A 50 1.10 -21.15 2.58
N GLY A 51 1.28 -21.68 1.36
CA GLY A 51 1.47 -20.86 0.17
C GLY A 51 0.30 -19.90 -0.12
N ASP A 52 -0.93 -20.29 0.21
CA ASP A 52 -2.11 -19.44 0.08
C ASP A 52 -2.07 -18.24 1.04
N VAL A 53 -1.79 -18.46 2.32
CA VAL A 53 -1.59 -17.41 3.34
C VAL A 53 -0.42 -16.51 2.96
N PHE A 54 0.69 -17.09 2.49
CA PHE A 54 1.88 -16.35 2.07
C PHE A 54 1.54 -15.35 0.96
N TYR A 55 0.84 -15.79 -0.10
CA TYR A 55 0.52 -14.92 -1.23
C TYR A 55 -0.63 -13.96 -0.91
N VAL A 56 -1.69 -14.39 -0.21
CA VAL A 56 -2.77 -13.46 0.19
C VAL A 56 -2.21 -12.30 0.99
N THR A 57 -1.41 -12.57 2.04
CA THR A 57 -0.80 -11.52 2.87
C THR A 57 0.17 -10.64 2.08
N ALA A 58 0.95 -11.22 1.16
CA ALA A 58 1.83 -10.46 0.27
C ALA A 58 1.07 -9.48 -0.63
N TYR A 59 -0.05 -9.91 -1.24
CA TYR A 59 -0.82 -9.10 -2.16
C TYR A 59 -1.72 -8.06 -1.48
N LEU A 60 -2.12 -8.30 -0.22
CA LEU A 60 -2.68 -7.23 0.64
C LEU A 60 -1.69 -6.06 0.76
N GLY A 61 -0.42 -6.36 1.05
CA GLY A 61 0.64 -5.35 1.11
C GLY A 61 0.96 -4.71 -0.24
N ALA A 62 1.04 -5.53 -1.30
CA ALA A 62 1.34 -5.04 -2.65
C ALA A 62 0.27 -4.07 -3.19
N ALA A 63 -1.01 -4.32 -2.91
CA ALA A 63 -2.10 -3.42 -3.31
C ALA A 63 -1.93 -2.03 -2.67
N VAL A 64 -1.66 -1.98 -1.36
CA VAL A 64 -1.38 -0.72 -0.64
C VAL A 64 -0.14 -0.04 -1.22
N ALA A 65 0.90 -0.82 -1.54
CA ALA A 65 2.16 -0.29 -2.06
C ALA A 65 2.02 0.36 -3.45
N VAL A 66 1.28 -0.25 -4.38
CA VAL A 66 1.00 0.37 -5.70
C VAL A 66 0.33 1.74 -5.52
N MET A 67 -0.66 1.83 -4.64
CA MET A 67 -1.40 3.08 -4.40
C MET A 67 -0.53 4.15 -3.74
N GLY A 68 0.35 3.75 -2.81
CA GLY A 68 1.26 4.65 -2.11
C GLY A 68 2.46 5.11 -2.94
N PHE A 69 3.06 4.23 -3.74
CA PHE A 69 4.22 4.57 -4.56
C PHE A 69 3.86 5.23 -5.89
N MET A 70 2.70 4.91 -6.47
CA MET A 70 2.34 5.36 -7.81
C MET A 70 1.07 6.21 -7.81
N GLY A 71 -0.06 5.68 -7.33
CA GLY A 71 -1.36 6.37 -7.45
C GLY A 71 -1.40 7.75 -6.80
N THR A 72 -1.20 7.79 -5.48
CA THR A 72 -1.21 9.03 -4.68
C THR A 72 -0.21 10.09 -5.17
N PRO A 73 1.09 9.75 -5.37
CA PRO A 73 2.05 10.76 -5.78
C PRO A 73 1.82 11.27 -7.21
N THR A 74 1.42 10.41 -8.15
CA THR A 74 1.09 10.81 -9.52
C THR A 74 -0.11 11.76 -9.53
N HIS A 75 -1.16 11.45 -8.77
CA HIS A 75 -2.34 12.30 -8.65
C HIS A 75 -1.99 13.68 -8.07
N LEU A 76 -1.27 13.72 -6.94
CA LEU A 76 -0.90 14.97 -6.28
C LEU A 76 0.08 15.82 -7.10
N ALA A 77 0.99 15.19 -7.85
CA ALA A 77 1.86 15.91 -8.78
C ALA A 77 1.07 16.48 -9.97
N GLY A 78 0.10 15.74 -10.52
CA GLY A 78 -0.78 16.25 -11.57
C GLY A 78 -1.63 17.44 -11.11
N TYR A 79 -2.07 17.47 -9.85
CA TYR A 79 -2.76 18.61 -9.25
C TYR A 79 -1.87 19.86 -9.17
N ARG A 80 -0.56 19.68 -8.98
CA ARG A 80 0.40 20.79 -9.01
C ARG A 80 0.56 21.35 -10.41
N GLU A 81 0.77 20.49 -11.40
CA GLU A 81 0.95 20.86 -12.81
C GLU A 81 -0.26 21.62 -13.36
N SER A 82 -1.47 21.14 -13.07
CA SER A 82 -2.73 21.75 -13.49
C SER A 82 -3.18 22.94 -12.63
N GLY A 83 -2.35 23.37 -11.67
CA GLY A 83 -2.65 24.49 -10.78
C GLY A 83 -3.85 24.27 -9.86
N VAL A 84 -4.34 23.04 -9.70
CA VAL A 84 -5.43 22.69 -8.76
C VAL A 84 -5.00 23.01 -7.33
N LEU A 85 -3.76 22.72 -6.94
CA LEU A 85 -3.25 23.03 -5.60
C LEU A 85 -3.30 24.53 -5.29
N ARG A 86 -3.00 25.39 -6.26
CA ARG A 86 -3.08 26.85 -6.11
C ARG A 86 -4.53 27.31 -5.91
N ARG A 87 -5.47 26.72 -6.67
CA ARG A 87 -6.92 26.99 -6.53
C ARG A 87 -7.45 26.53 -5.17
N PHE A 88 -7.02 25.36 -4.68
CA PHE A 88 -7.35 24.88 -3.35
C PHE A 88 -6.91 25.85 -2.25
N ARG A 89 -5.68 26.39 -2.33
CA ARG A 89 -5.25 27.40 -1.36
C ARG A 89 -6.03 28.70 -1.43
N ALA A 90 -6.30 29.20 -2.65
CA ALA A 90 -7.12 30.40 -2.83
C ALA A 90 -8.54 30.23 -2.28
N ALA A 91 -9.08 29.00 -2.33
CA ALA A 91 -10.37 28.62 -1.76
C ALA A 91 -10.32 28.29 -0.25
N GLY A 92 -9.18 28.50 0.43
CA GLY A 92 -9.02 28.26 1.86
C GLY A 92 -8.76 26.81 2.26
N VAL A 93 -8.53 25.89 1.32
CA VAL A 93 -8.22 24.49 1.62
C VAL A 93 -6.79 24.37 2.14
N GLY A 94 -6.64 24.03 3.42
CA GLY A 94 -5.35 23.86 4.07
C GLY A 94 -4.61 22.58 3.65
N ALA A 95 -3.28 22.61 3.69
CA ALA A 95 -2.43 21.43 3.41
C ALA A 95 -2.78 20.18 4.24
N PRO A 96 -3.11 20.27 5.55
CA PRO A 96 -3.54 19.08 6.31
C PRO A 96 -4.83 18.47 5.78
N ALA A 97 -5.78 19.29 5.31
CA ALA A 97 -7.04 18.78 4.76
C ALA A 97 -6.79 17.99 3.46
N LEU A 98 -5.85 18.45 2.63
CA LEU A 98 -5.44 17.73 1.43
C LEU A 98 -4.77 16.39 1.77
N VAL A 99 -3.81 16.38 2.71
CA VAL A 99 -3.12 15.15 3.13
C VAL A 99 -4.13 14.14 3.69
N VAL A 100 -4.99 14.55 4.63
CA VAL A 100 -6.03 13.68 5.20
C VAL A 100 -6.97 13.15 4.12
N SER A 101 -7.34 14.00 3.16
CA SER A 101 -8.22 13.58 2.07
C SER A 101 -7.59 12.52 1.18
N GLN A 102 -6.33 12.69 0.77
CA GLN A 102 -5.62 11.72 -0.05
C GLN A 102 -5.36 10.41 0.73
N THR A 103 -5.05 10.50 2.03
CA THR A 103 -4.96 9.33 2.91
C THR A 103 -6.28 8.57 2.99
N ALA A 104 -7.41 9.27 3.12
CA ALA A 104 -8.72 8.64 3.18
C ALA A 104 -9.09 7.94 1.86
N VAL A 105 -8.75 8.54 0.71
CA VAL A 105 -8.97 7.92 -0.61
C VAL A 105 -8.15 6.63 -0.75
N LEU A 106 -6.86 6.67 -0.40
CA LEU A 106 -6.01 5.48 -0.39
C LEU A 106 -6.57 4.42 0.57
N ALA A 107 -6.97 4.80 1.78
CA ALA A 107 -7.53 3.88 2.76
C ALA A 107 -8.80 3.19 2.25
N VAL A 108 -9.71 3.93 1.61
CA VAL A 108 -10.93 3.34 1.01
C VAL A 108 -10.56 2.33 -0.07
N LEU A 109 -9.67 2.69 -0.99
CA LEU A 109 -9.20 1.78 -2.04
C LEU A 109 -8.53 0.54 -1.48
N ALA A 110 -7.65 0.71 -0.49
CA ALA A 110 -6.95 -0.36 0.18
C ALA A 110 -7.94 -1.33 0.84
N VAL A 111 -8.94 -0.80 1.57
CA VAL A 111 -9.99 -1.63 2.20
C VAL A 111 -10.83 -2.36 1.16
N VAL A 112 -11.24 -1.70 0.07
CA VAL A 112 -12.01 -2.34 -1.00
C VAL A 112 -11.19 -3.44 -1.67
N GLY A 113 -9.92 -3.18 -1.98
CA GLY A 113 -9.02 -4.18 -2.56
C GLY A 113 -8.76 -5.35 -1.63
N ALA A 114 -8.48 -5.08 -0.35
CA ALA A 114 -8.31 -6.09 0.67
C ALA A 114 -9.57 -6.95 0.84
N ALA A 115 -10.75 -6.34 0.91
CA ALA A 115 -12.01 -7.06 1.00
C ALA A 115 -12.23 -7.96 -0.20
N ALA A 116 -12.00 -7.48 -1.42
CA ALA A 116 -12.12 -8.29 -2.64
C ALA A 116 -11.15 -9.48 -2.64
N MET A 117 -9.88 -9.26 -2.29
CA MET A 117 -8.87 -10.31 -2.17
C MET A 117 -9.24 -11.36 -1.12
N ILE A 118 -9.63 -10.91 0.07
CA ILE A 118 -10.03 -11.79 1.18
C ILE A 118 -11.26 -12.62 0.82
N VAL A 119 -12.29 -12.00 0.21
CA VAL A 119 -13.49 -12.71 -0.23
C VAL A 119 -13.15 -13.78 -1.27
N LEU A 120 -12.32 -13.45 -2.27
CA LEU A 120 -11.87 -14.42 -3.26
C LEU A 120 -11.05 -15.54 -2.64
N ALA A 121 -10.18 -15.23 -1.67
CA ALA A 121 -9.34 -16.22 -1.01
C ALA A 121 -10.18 -17.22 -0.18
N TYR A 122 -11.12 -16.75 0.63
CA TYR A 122 -12.00 -17.64 1.38
C TYR A 122 -12.96 -18.42 0.49
N ALA A 123 -13.56 -17.78 -0.52
CA ALA A 123 -14.55 -18.43 -1.38
C ALA A 123 -13.92 -19.42 -2.37
N GLY A 124 -12.72 -19.14 -2.88
CA GLY A 124 -12.06 -19.92 -3.93
C GLY A 124 -11.02 -20.91 -3.42
N PHE A 125 -10.40 -20.66 -2.26
CA PHE A 125 -9.20 -21.39 -1.84
C PHE A 125 -9.25 -21.94 -0.41
N ASN A 126 -10.36 -21.74 0.32
CA ASN A 126 -10.53 -22.21 1.70
C ASN A 126 -9.40 -21.73 2.65
N LEU A 127 -9.01 -20.47 2.48
CA LEU A 127 -7.94 -19.83 3.24
C LEU A 127 -8.12 -19.98 4.75
N ALA A 128 -7.04 -20.30 5.47
CA ALA A 128 -7.05 -20.32 6.93
C ALA A 128 -7.30 -18.92 7.53
N ALA A 129 -8.18 -18.86 8.53
CA ALA A 129 -8.49 -17.60 9.20
C ALA A 129 -7.29 -17.08 10.01
N PRO A 130 -7.07 -15.75 10.08
CA PRO A 130 -6.03 -15.18 10.93
C PRO A 130 -6.18 -15.60 12.39
N ALA A 131 -5.06 -15.90 13.04
CA ALA A 131 -5.03 -16.10 14.50
C ALA A 131 -5.53 -14.86 15.27
N SER A 132 -5.26 -13.65 14.76
CA SER A 132 -5.73 -12.38 15.32
C SER A 132 -6.23 -11.43 14.23
N ILE A 133 -7.55 -11.38 14.02
CA ILE A 133 -8.19 -10.43 13.10
C ILE A 133 -7.86 -8.98 13.49
N GLY A 134 -7.91 -8.66 14.78
CA GLY A 134 -7.57 -7.33 15.28
C GLY A 134 -6.12 -6.94 14.99
N GLY A 135 -5.20 -7.89 15.09
CA GLY A 135 -3.79 -7.67 14.76
C GLY A 135 -3.57 -7.42 13.27
N VAL A 136 -4.20 -8.21 12.40
CA VAL A 136 -4.15 -8.01 10.95
C VAL A 136 -4.71 -6.65 10.55
N VAL A 137 -5.84 -6.23 11.13
CA VAL A 137 -6.45 -4.91 10.87
C VAL A 137 -5.53 -3.78 11.33
N ALA A 138 -4.90 -3.91 12.51
CA ALA A 138 -3.96 -2.91 13.01
C ALA A 138 -2.72 -2.78 12.11
N ALA A 139 -2.14 -3.92 11.69
CA ALA A 139 -1.01 -3.95 10.77
C ALA A 139 -1.33 -3.36 9.41
N PHE A 140 -2.47 -3.75 8.83
CA PHE A 140 -2.94 -3.21 7.57
C PHE A 140 -3.16 -1.69 7.65
N ALA A 141 -3.76 -1.20 8.73
CA ALA A 141 -3.97 0.22 8.96
C ALA A 141 -2.64 0.99 9.09
N ALA A 142 -1.65 0.44 9.80
CA ALA A 142 -0.32 1.04 9.91
C ALA A 142 0.37 1.12 8.53
N GLY A 143 0.25 0.07 7.72
CA GLY A 143 0.70 0.07 6.33
C GLY A 143 0.05 1.13 5.46
N VAL A 144 -1.28 1.20 5.49
CA VAL A 144 -2.06 2.21 4.76
C VAL A 144 -1.59 3.63 5.13
N LEU A 145 -1.38 3.90 6.41
CA LEU A 145 -0.86 5.20 6.87
C LEU A 145 0.57 5.45 6.41
N ALA A 146 1.45 4.45 6.48
CA ALA A 146 2.84 4.56 6.03
C ALA A 146 2.91 4.89 4.53
N PHE A 147 2.17 4.15 3.71
CA PHE A 147 2.14 4.33 2.26
C PHE A 147 1.40 5.60 1.83
N ALA A 148 0.39 6.04 2.58
CA ALA A 148 -0.18 7.38 2.39
C ALA A 148 0.82 8.48 2.74
N GLY A 149 1.63 8.31 3.79
CA GLY A 149 2.72 9.22 4.15
C GLY A 149 3.77 9.31 3.05
N ILE A 150 4.22 8.16 2.52
CA ILE A 150 5.14 8.09 1.37
C ILE A 150 4.52 8.78 0.16
N GLY A 151 3.31 8.39 -0.22
CA GLY A 151 2.67 8.88 -1.44
C GLY A 151 2.37 10.37 -1.42
N THR A 152 1.90 10.89 -0.29
CA THR A 152 1.69 12.34 -0.14
C THR A 152 3.01 13.10 -0.10
N PHE A 153 4.06 12.56 0.51
CA PHE A 153 5.39 13.16 0.49
C PHE A 153 5.98 13.21 -0.91
N LEU A 154 6.08 12.06 -1.59
CA LEU A 154 6.54 11.96 -2.97
C LEU A 154 5.72 12.89 -3.86
N GLY A 155 4.39 12.82 -3.79
CA GLY A 155 3.49 13.68 -4.54
C GLY A 155 3.72 15.16 -4.28
N SER A 156 4.17 15.55 -3.08
CA SER A 156 4.47 16.94 -2.71
C SER A 156 5.80 17.47 -3.29
N VAL A 157 6.76 16.58 -3.60
CA VAL A 157 8.10 16.94 -4.06
C VAL A 157 8.32 16.70 -5.55
N MET A 158 7.60 15.74 -6.15
CA MET A 158 7.83 15.37 -7.54
C MET A 158 7.49 16.51 -8.50
N PRO A 159 8.32 16.75 -9.54
CA PRO A 159 8.14 17.89 -10.44
C PRO A 159 6.95 17.72 -11.39
N SER A 160 6.57 16.48 -11.71
CA SER A 160 5.49 16.14 -12.65
C SER A 160 4.81 14.83 -12.29
N ALA A 161 3.57 14.63 -12.79
CA ALA A 161 2.89 13.34 -12.71
C ALA A 161 3.71 12.23 -13.39
N ARG A 162 4.34 12.54 -14.53
CA ARG A 162 5.22 11.59 -15.24
C ARG A 162 6.44 11.18 -14.41
N ALA A 163 7.09 12.13 -13.74
CA ALA A 163 8.23 11.81 -12.88
C ALA A 163 7.81 10.99 -11.66
N ALA A 164 6.68 11.33 -11.03
CA ALA A 164 6.10 10.57 -9.93
C ALA A 164 5.80 9.12 -10.36
N GLN A 165 5.19 8.93 -11.53
CA GLN A 165 4.91 7.60 -12.07
C GLN A 165 6.19 6.79 -12.33
N GLY A 166 7.22 7.41 -12.92
CA GLY A 166 8.49 6.75 -13.23
C GLY A 166 9.23 6.30 -11.96
N LEU A 167 9.36 7.18 -10.97
CA LEU A 167 9.97 6.83 -9.68
C LEU A 167 9.12 5.80 -8.93
N GLY A 168 7.80 5.99 -8.91
CA GLY A 168 6.87 5.08 -8.27
C GLY A 168 6.95 3.66 -8.84
N LEU A 169 7.08 3.52 -10.16
CA LEU A 169 7.25 2.23 -10.82
C LEU A 169 8.57 1.55 -10.40
N LEU A 170 9.67 2.30 -10.34
CA LEU A 170 10.97 1.77 -9.89
C LEU A 170 10.91 1.31 -8.43
N LEU A 171 10.32 2.12 -7.55
CA LEU A 171 10.16 1.78 -6.14
C LEU A 171 9.25 0.55 -5.97
N PHE A 172 8.09 0.56 -6.62
CA PHE A 172 7.14 -0.54 -6.54
C PHE A 172 7.74 -1.82 -7.12
N LEU A 173 8.10 -1.86 -8.40
CA LEU A 173 8.56 -3.09 -9.03
C LEU A 173 9.89 -3.59 -8.41
N GLY A 174 10.79 -2.67 -8.07
CA GLY A 174 12.07 -2.99 -7.45
C GLY A 174 11.92 -3.65 -6.09
N THR A 175 10.99 -3.21 -5.25
CA THR A 175 10.77 -3.81 -3.92
C THR A 175 9.76 -4.97 -3.96
N PHE A 176 8.70 -4.87 -4.76
CA PHE A 176 7.67 -5.89 -4.92
C PHE A 176 8.24 -7.25 -5.34
N LEU A 177 9.18 -7.26 -6.29
CA LEU A 177 9.85 -8.49 -6.73
C LEU A 177 10.69 -9.16 -5.63
N LEU A 178 11.04 -8.45 -4.56
CA LEU A 178 11.81 -9.00 -3.45
C LEU A 178 10.93 -9.65 -2.37
N VAL A 179 9.68 -9.20 -2.20
CA VAL A 179 8.86 -9.52 -1.02
C VAL A 179 7.54 -10.24 -1.33
N GLY A 180 7.12 -10.32 -2.59
CA GLY A 180 5.86 -11.01 -2.91
C GLY A 180 5.60 -11.28 -4.38
N GLY A 181 6.10 -10.42 -5.27
CA GLY A 181 5.96 -10.59 -6.72
C GLY A 181 6.98 -11.54 -7.35
N GLY A 182 8.06 -11.84 -6.63
CA GLY A 182 9.12 -12.74 -7.06
C GLY A 182 9.08 -14.09 -6.33
N PRO A 183 10.20 -14.82 -6.36
CA PRO A 183 10.31 -16.10 -5.69
C PRO A 183 10.11 -15.99 -4.16
N PRO A 184 9.63 -17.06 -3.49
CA PRO A 184 9.54 -17.11 -2.03
C PRO A 184 10.90 -16.89 -1.35
N PRO A 185 10.93 -16.37 -0.11
CA PRO A 185 12.18 -15.97 0.54
C PRO A 185 13.19 -17.10 0.70
N GLY A 186 12.75 -18.35 0.91
CA GLY A 186 13.69 -19.46 1.11
C GLY A 186 14.44 -19.91 -0.15
N VAL A 187 14.13 -19.37 -1.33
CA VAL A 187 14.96 -19.56 -2.54
C VAL A 187 15.82 -18.33 -2.89
N LEU A 188 15.64 -17.21 -2.18
CA LEU A 188 16.44 -16.02 -2.37
C LEU A 188 17.78 -16.13 -1.62
N PRO A 189 18.87 -15.56 -2.15
CA PRO A 189 20.12 -15.43 -1.39
C PRO A 189 19.92 -14.61 -0.12
N GLY A 190 20.64 -14.93 0.96
CA GLY A 190 20.49 -14.25 2.26
C GLY A 190 20.55 -12.72 2.18
N VAL A 191 21.50 -12.17 1.41
CA VAL A 191 21.63 -10.72 1.20
C VAL A 191 20.37 -10.09 0.59
N VAL A 192 19.68 -10.81 -0.29
CA VAL A 192 18.44 -10.32 -0.91
C VAL A 192 17.31 -10.30 0.12
N ASN A 193 17.20 -11.34 0.96
CA ASN A 193 16.25 -11.38 2.06
C ASN A 193 16.51 -10.27 3.08
N ASP A 194 17.78 -10.01 3.41
CA ASP A 194 18.16 -8.91 4.30
C ASP A 194 17.68 -7.57 3.75
N ILE A 195 17.92 -7.29 2.45
CA ILE A 195 17.45 -6.06 1.81
C ILE A 195 15.92 -5.99 1.81
N ALA A 196 15.26 -7.10 1.48
CA ALA A 196 13.80 -7.21 1.37
C ALA A 196 13.11 -6.86 2.71
N ALA A 197 13.66 -7.33 3.83
CA ALA A 197 13.15 -7.10 5.19
C ALA A 197 13.14 -5.62 5.60
N TRP A 198 14.02 -4.79 5.02
CA TRP A 198 14.06 -3.35 5.31
C TRP A 198 13.21 -2.50 4.37
N THR A 199 12.61 -3.10 3.34
CA THR A 199 11.74 -2.35 2.42
C THR A 199 10.41 -2.00 3.08
N PRO A 200 9.80 -0.85 2.78
CA PRO A 200 8.47 -0.51 3.32
C PRO A 200 7.39 -1.54 3.00
N ILE A 201 7.48 -2.21 1.84
CA ILE A 201 6.54 -3.29 1.48
C ILE A 201 6.81 -4.53 2.34
N GLY A 202 8.08 -4.93 2.51
CA GLY A 202 8.46 -6.06 3.36
C GLY A 202 7.96 -5.90 4.79
N LEU A 203 8.26 -4.75 5.40
CA LEU A 203 7.77 -4.41 6.75
C LEU A 203 6.24 -4.47 6.87
N LEU A 204 5.51 -4.03 5.85
CA LEU A 204 4.05 -4.15 5.82
C LEU A 204 3.59 -5.62 5.75
N ILE A 205 4.20 -6.39 4.86
CA ILE A 205 3.85 -7.80 4.68
C ILE A 205 4.14 -8.58 5.98
N ASP A 206 5.29 -8.38 6.60
CA ASP A 206 5.66 -9.05 7.85
C ASP A 206 4.74 -8.65 9.00
N ALA A 207 4.39 -7.35 9.10
CA ALA A 207 3.41 -6.87 10.07
C ALA A 207 2.02 -7.51 9.89
N ILE A 208 1.61 -7.81 8.65
CA ILE A 208 0.34 -8.51 8.37
C ILE A 208 0.46 -10.00 8.68
N ARG A 209 1.59 -10.63 8.37
CA ARG A 209 1.82 -12.07 8.52
C ARG A 209 1.88 -12.53 9.97
N ALA A 210 2.57 -11.80 10.84
CA ALA A 210 2.69 -12.15 12.26
C ALA A 210 1.32 -12.41 12.92
N PRO A 211 0.36 -11.47 12.93
CA PRO A 211 -0.95 -11.70 13.54
C PRO A 211 -1.83 -12.68 12.77
N TRP A 212 -1.50 -12.98 11.51
CA TRP A 212 -2.16 -14.05 10.76
C TRP A 212 -1.72 -15.43 11.22
N ALA A 213 -0.42 -15.61 11.45
CA ALA A 213 0.20 -16.89 11.74
C ALA A 213 0.10 -17.28 13.22
N ASP A 214 0.63 -16.45 14.12
CA ASP A 214 0.73 -16.76 15.56
C ASP A 214 -0.12 -15.84 16.45
N GLY A 215 -0.72 -14.80 15.85
CA GLY A 215 -1.59 -13.84 16.53
C GLY A 215 -0.86 -12.67 17.18
N ALA A 216 0.49 -12.65 17.14
CA ALA A 216 1.31 -11.59 17.70
C ALA A 216 1.42 -10.39 16.74
N LEU A 217 1.62 -9.20 17.31
CA LEU A 217 1.98 -8.02 16.51
C LEU A 217 3.50 -7.97 16.34
N ASP A 218 3.96 -7.72 15.11
CA ASP A 218 5.35 -7.35 14.86
C ASP A 218 5.60 -5.91 15.33
N GLY A 219 5.95 -5.77 16.60
CA GLY A 219 6.21 -4.47 17.24
C GLY A 219 7.24 -3.60 16.49
N PRO A 220 8.43 -4.14 16.13
CA PRO A 220 9.41 -3.44 15.33
C PRO A 220 8.87 -2.95 13.98
N ALA A 221 8.24 -3.82 13.18
CA ALA A 221 7.72 -3.42 11.86
C ALA A 221 6.62 -2.36 12.00
N MET A 222 5.71 -2.53 12.96
CA MET A 222 4.66 -1.55 13.29
C MET A 222 5.25 -0.18 13.66
N ALA A 223 6.28 -0.16 14.51
CA ALA A 223 6.94 1.08 14.91
C ALA A 223 7.58 1.80 13.72
N VAL A 224 8.24 1.07 12.82
CA VAL A 224 8.85 1.65 11.62
C VAL A 224 7.78 2.17 10.65
N LEU A 225 6.68 1.44 10.44
CA LEU A 225 5.57 1.91 9.60
C LEU A 225 4.94 3.20 10.16
N VAL A 226 4.74 3.28 11.47
CA VAL A 226 4.25 4.50 12.13
C VAL A 226 5.27 5.64 11.99
N ALA A 227 6.57 5.36 12.12
CA ALA A 227 7.62 6.36 11.89
C ALA A 227 7.61 6.88 10.43
N ILE A 228 7.47 5.99 9.44
CA ILE A 228 7.34 6.36 8.03
C ILE A 228 6.10 7.23 7.81
N ALA A 229 4.95 6.85 8.37
CA ALA A 229 3.71 7.61 8.26
C ALA A 229 3.87 9.03 8.83
N THR A 230 4.38 9.12 10.06
CA THR A 230 4.52 10.40 10.77
C THR A 230 5.50 11.34 10.07
N VAL A 231 6.67 10.83 9.65
CA VAL A 231 7.67 11.61 8.90
C VAL A 231 7.12 12.01 7.54
N GLY A 232 6.49 11.09 6.80
CA GLY A 232 5.89 11.36 5.49
C GLY A 232 4.84 12.46 5.56
N PHE A 233 3.88 12.36 6.49
CA PHE A 233 2.85 13.38 6.67
C PHE A 233 3.41 14.73 7.11
N ALA A 234 4.40 14.75 8.00
CA ALA A 234 5.05 15.98 8.45
C ALA A 234 5.76 16.69 7.28
N LEU A 235 6.55 15.95 6.50
CA LEU A 235 7.27 16.48 5.34
C LEU A 235 6.32 16.94 4.23
N ALA A 236 5.30 16.13 3.90
CA ALA A 236 4.28 16.46 2.91
C ALA A 236 3.54 17.75 3.29
N THR A 237 3.06 17.84 4.53
CA THR A 237 2.32 19.01 5.04
C THR A 237 3.20 20.25 5.02
N ARG A 238 4.47 20.15 5.47
CA ARG A 238 5.43 21.25 5.44
C ARG A 238 5.70 21.73 4.03
N ARG A 239 5.85 20.81 3.07
CA ARG A 239 6.13 21.16 1.66
C ARG A 239 4.93 21.82 0.99
N LEU A 240 3.73 21.26 1.20
CA LEU A 240 2.47 21.78 0.65
C LEU A 240 2.03 23.13 1.24
N ARG A 241 2.56 23.54 2.39
CA ARG A 241 2.37 24.90 2.92
C ARG A 241 3.26 25.95 2.25
N ARG A 242 4.38 25.52 1.64
CA ARG A 242 5.40 26.41 1.07
C ARG A 242 5.31 26.60 -0.44
N THR A 243 4.78 25.60 -1.16
CA THR A 243 4.44 25.73 -2.58
C THR A 243 3.24 26.64 -2.76
#